data_AF-A0A927QJI3-F1
#
_entry.id   AF-A0A927QJI3-F1
#
_cell.length_a   1.000
_cell.length_b   1.000
_cell.length_c   1.000
_cell.angle_alpha   90.00
_cell.angle_beta   90.00
_cell.angle_gamma   90.00
#
_symmetry.space_group_name_H-M   'P 1'
#
loop_
_entity.id
_entity.type
_entity.pdbx_description
1 polymer ?
#
loop_
_entity_poly.entity_id
_entity_poly.type
_entity_poly.pdbx_seq_one_letter_code
_entity_poly.pdbx_strand_id
1 'polypeptide(L)'
;MSATDADAAEPPRRGAAARTKDQDARTVMRLRLGVGVIGVLLPLALPAGNWIAARLDGRSGADAWPGSMSGAYHTSTRDVFVGALCALGIFLIVYRFDRSNDILGTVAGTCALGVALFPTAPGSGGDAGQQTVSVFHQVFAVALLTAMAAFCLSMYRAPGIADRPYARRPYLVAGVLILVFMALAAVAAVTEVGDDWPVTPLYLCEWLSVWSFGFAWTGAALALAADIDRLPRTRAFVGAVLGRLRFLGGLGAWTGGGLRPGSR
;
A
#
# COMPACT_ATOMS: atom_id res chain seq x y z
N MET A 1 5.49 -61.02 -8.25
CA MET A 1 4.91 -59.80 -8.87
C MET A 1 4.87 -58.73 -7.78
N SER A 2 5.71 -57.71 -7.94
CA SER A 2 6.02 -56.70 -6.91
C SER A 2 4.92 -55.64 -6.81
N ALA A 3 4.45 -55.39 -5.58
CA ALA A 3 3.58 -54.28 -5.23
C ALA A 3 4.43 -53.11 -4.70
N THR A 4 5.32 -52.61 -5.55
CA THR A 4 6.09 -51.38 -5.34
C THR A 4 5.75 -50.48 -6.51
N ASP A 5 4.82 -49.55 -6.31
CA ASP A 5 4.66 -48.29 -7.08
C ASP A 5 3.38 -47.56 -6.64
N ALA A 6 3.18 -47.44 -5.33
CA ALA A 6 2.31 -46.41 -4.77
C ALA A 6 3.21 -45.38 -4.06
N ASP A 7 4.25 -44.92 -4.77
CA ASP A 7 5.05 -43.80 -4.31
C ASP A 7 4.20 -42.53 -4.31
N ALA A 8 4.41 -41.72 -3.28
CA ALA A 8 3.59 -40.61 -2.86
C ALA A 8 3.75 -39.40 -3.79
N ALA A 9 3.21 -39.48 -5.01
CA ALA A 9 3.07 -38.33 -5.88
C ALA A 9 1.99 -37.39 -5.30
N GLU A 10 2.43 -36.39 -4.54
CA GLU A 10 1.56 -35.26 -4.17
C GLU A 10 0.92 -34.71 -5.46
N PRO A 11 -0.43 -34.61 -5.55
CA PRO A 11 -1.06 -34.34 -6.83
C PRO A 11 -0.61 -32.95 -7.33
N PRO A 12 -0.21 -32.81 -8.61
CA PRO A 12 0.38 -31.58 -9.17
C PRO A 12 -0.48 -30.33 -8.95
N ARG A 13 -1.80 -30.50 -8.78
CA ARG A 13 -2.76 -29.44 -8.44
C ARG A 13 -2.48 -28.75 -7.09
N ARG A 14 -1.98 -29.48 -6.09
CA ARG A 14 -1.70 -28.93 -4.75
C ARG A 14 -0.47 -28.02 -4.75
N GLY A 15 0.57 -28.43 -5.48
CA GLY A 15 1.77 -27.62 -5.70
C GLY A 15 1.51 -26.36 -6.53
N ALA A 16 0.67 -26.46 -7.56
CA ALA A 16 0.25 -25.29 -8.35
C ALA A 16 -0.53 -24.27 -7.50
N ALA A 17 -1.53 -24.72 -6.74
CA ALA A 17 -2.32 -23.84 -5.87
C ALA A 17 -1.49 -23.17 -4.77
N ALA A 18 -0.50 -23.86 -4.20
CA ALA A 18 0.42 -23.29 -3.22
C ALA A 18 1.32 -22.20 -3.82
N ARG A 19 1.72 -22.35 -5.09
CA ARG A 19 2.52 -21.36 -5.83
C ARG A 19 1.70 -20.11 -6.15
N THR A 20 0.45 -20.28 -6.59
CA THR A 20 -0.48 -19.16 -6.85
C THR A 20 -0.68 -18.32 -5.60
N LYS A 21 -0.98 -18.95 -4.44
CA LYS A 21 -1.16 -18.22 -3.17
C LYS A 21 0.07 -17.39 -2.75
N ASP A 22 1.29 -17.90 -2.99
CA ASP A 22 2.52 -17.16 -2.70
C ASP A 22 2.71 -15.98 -3.67
N GLN A 23 2.43 -16.18 -4.97
CA GLN A 23 2.45 -15.11 -5.96
C GLN A 23 1.44 -14.00 -5.65
N ASP A 24 0.23 -14.35 -5.24
CA ASP A 24 -0.81 -13.40 -4.86
C ASP A 24 -0.36 -12.58 -3.64
N ALA A 25 0.17 -13.23 -2.61
CA ALA A 25 0.67 -12.55 -1.41
C ALA A 25 1.79 -11.55 -1.72
N ARG A 26 2.75 -11.94 -2.57
CA ARG A 26 3.84 -11.02 -3.02
C ARG A 26 3.30 -9.86 -3.85
N THR A 27 2.27 -10.09 -4.66
CA THR A 27 1.65 -9.04 -5.47
C THR A 27 0.94 -8.03 -4.57
N VAL A 28 0.12 -8.50 -3.62
CA VAL A 28 -0.53 -7.66 -2.61
C VAL A 28 0.49 -6.86 -1.80
N MET A 29 1.59 -7.50 -1.38
CA MET A 29 2.70 -6.83 -0.70
C MET A 29 3.31 -5.70 -1.55
N ARG A 30 3.63 -5.95 -2.82
CA ARG A 30 4.20 -4.95 -3.73
C ARG A 30 3.25 -3.79 -4.00
N LEU A 31 1.96 -4.07 -4.18
CA LEU A 31 0.94 -3.03 -4.34
C LEU A 31 0.87 -2.15 -3.09
N ARG A 32 0.85 -2.75 -1.89
CA ARG A 32 0.86 -1.97 -0.65
C ARG A 32 2.11 -1.11 -0.50
N LEU A 33 3.28 -1.68 -0.86
CA LEU A 33 4.54 -0.95 -0.82
C LEU A 33 4.54 0.20 -1.83
N GLY A 34 4.08 -0.02 -3.06
CA GLY A 34 4.00 1.03 -4.09
C GLY A 34 3.10 2.19 -3.65
N VAL A 35 1.90 1.88 -3.15
CA VAL A 35 0.98 2.86 -2.56
C VAL A 35 1.65 3.64 -1.42
N GLY A 36 2.28 2.92 -0.49
CA GLY A 36 2.95 3.50 0.67
C GLY A 36 4.12 4.41 0.29
N VAL A 37 4.99 3.97 -0.62
CA VAL A 37 6.14 4.73 -1.11
C VAL A 37 5.71 5.99 -1.84
N ILE A 38 4.67 5.92 -2.68
CA ILE A 38 4.12 7.12 -3.33
C ILE A 38 3.60 8.09 -2.27
N GLY A 39 2.83 7.62 -1.28
CA GLY A 39 2.32 8.47 -0.20
C GLY A 39 3.42 9.10 0.66
N VAL A 40 4.53 8.41 0.90
CA VAL A 40 5.64 8.97 1.68
C VAL A 40 6.48 9.96 0.87
N LEU A 41 6.80 9.63 -0.38
CA LEU A 41 7.73 10.41 -1.19
C LEU A 41 7.08 11.62 -1.86
N LEU A 42 5.82 11.50 -2.31
CA LEU A 42 5.19 12.55 -3.11
C LEU A 42 5.18 13.92 -2.41
N PRO A 43 4.78 14.07 -1.14
CA PRO A 43 4.75 15.38 -0.48
C PRO A 43 6.13 16.05 -0.37
N LEU A 44 7.20 15.28 -0.36
CA LEU A 44 8.58 15.77 -0.36
C LEU A 44 9.09 16.07 -1.77
N ALA A 45 8.71 15.24 -2.73
CA ALA A 45 9.17 15.32 -4.11
C ALA A 45 8.72 16.63 -4.80
N LEU A 46 7.55 17.17 -4.45
CA LEU A 46 7.02 18.41 -5.05
C LEU A 46 7.91 19.63 -4.74
N PRO A 47 8.14 20.03 -3.46
CA PRO A 47 9.00 21.17 -3.16
C PRO A 47 10.46 20.90 -3.52
N ALA A 48 10.95 19.67 -3.32
CA ALA A 48 12.32 19.33 -3.70
C ALA A 48 12.56 19.45 -5.21
N GLY A 49 11.63 18.96 -6.03
CA GLY A 49 11.72 19.07 -7.48
C GLY A 49 11.61 20.52 -7.98
N ASN A 50 10.72 21.32 -7.37
CA ASN A 50 10.64 22.76 -7.66
C ASN A 50 11.94 23.48 -7.31
N TRP A 51 12.55 23.15 -6.17
CA TRP A 51 13.83 23.71 -5.76
C TRP A 51 14.97 23.34 -6.71
N ILE A 52 15.05 22.07 -7.12
CA ILE A 52 16.05 21.60 -8.11
C ILE A 52 15.86 22.35 -9.44
N ALA A 53 14.63 22.43 -9.95
CA ALA A 53 14.33 23.16 -11.18
C ALA A 53 14.73 24.64 -11.08
N ALA A 54 14.38 25.30 -9.98
CA ALA A 54 14.77 26.69 -9.75
C ALA A 54 16.29 26.88 -9.77
N ARG A 55 17.06 25.96 -9.18
CA ARG A 55 18.54 26.01 -9.20
C ARG A 55 19.13 25.80 -10.58
N LEU A 56 18.52 24.93 -11.40
CA LEU A 56 18.93 24.73 -12.80
C LEU A 56 18.69 25.98 -13.65
N ASP A 57 17.64 26.74 -13.35
CA ASP A 57 17.33 28.02 -14.00
C ASP A 57 18.12 29.22 -13.42
N GLY A 58 19.03 29.00 -12.47
CA GLY A 58 19.80 30.07 -11.83
C GLY A 58 19.02 30.92 -10.81
N ARG A 59 17.84 30.47 -10.37
CA ARG A 59 17.00 31.13 -9.36
C ARG A 59 17.35 30.65 -7.95
N SER A 60 17.03 31.45 -6.92
CA SER A 60 17.35 31.14 -5.52
C SER A 60 16.62 29.90 -4.97
N GLY A 61 15.40 29.65 -5.46
CA GLY A 61 14.50 28.59 -4.99
C GLY A 61 13.67 28.98 -3.77
N ALA A 62 13.51 30.27 -3.48
CA ALA A 62 12.73 30.77 -2.34
C ALA A 62 11.25 30.33 -2.39
N ASP A 63 10.67 30.27 -3.59
CA ASP A 63 9.26 29.92 -3.81
C ASP A 63 9.08 28.45 -4.22
N ALA A 64 9.94 27.56 -3.72
CA ALA A 64 9.90 26.15 -4.08
C ALA A 64 8.65 25.42 -3.55
N TRP A 65 8.07 25.91 -2.46
CA TRP A 65 6.89 25.30 -1.83
C TRP A 65 5.60 25.83 -2.47
N PRO A 66 4.77 24.97 -3.08
CA PRO A 66 3.46 25.40 -3.56
C PRO A 66 2.49 25.58 -2.38
N GLY A 67 1.48 26.43 -2.55
CA GLY A 67 0.46 26.70 -1.52
C GLY A 67 -0.48 25.54 -1.20
N SER A 68 -0.46 24.47 -2.00
CA SER A 68 -1.10 23.18 -1.75
C SER A 68 -0.36 22.10 -2.56
N MET A 69 -0.54 20.82 -2.24
CA MET A 69 0.02 19.73 -3.04
C MET A 69 -0.46 19.81 -4.49
N SER A 70 -1.75 20.14 -4.70
CA SER A 70 -2.33 20.35 -6.02
C SER A 70 -1.87 21.64 -6.70
N GLY A 71 -1.27 22.57 -5.97
CA GLY A 71 -0.57 23.73 -6.55
C GLY A 71 0.56 23.33 -7.50
N ALA A 72 1.07 22.09 -7.40
CA ALA A 72 2.06 21.54 -8.32
C ALA A 72 1.61 21.55 -9.80
N TYR A 73 0.31 21.66 -10.10
CA TYR A 73 -0.16 21.88 -11.49
C TYR A 73 0.44 23.10 -12.17
N HIS A 74 0.81 24.11 -11.38
CA HIS A 74 1.34 25.39 -11.84
C HIS A 74 2.84 25.53 -11.54
N THR A 75 3.52 24.44 -11.20
CA THR A 75 4.97 24.43 -10.94
C THR A 75 5.70 23.43 -11.85
N SER A 76 7.03 23.40 -11.76
CA SER A 76 7.88 22.48 -12.52
C SER A 76 7.69 21.00 -12.15
N THR A 77 6.94 20.68 -11.10
CA THR A 77 6.68 19.30 -10.64
C THR A 77 5.28 18.77 -11.01
N ARG A 78 4.57 19.45 -11.93
CA ARG A 78 3.27 19.00 -12.45
C ARG A 78 3.28 17.53 -12.88
N ASP A 79 4.24 17.12 -13.70
CA ASP A 79 4.26 15.77 -14.25
C ASP A 79 4.56 14.71 -13.19
N VAL A 80 5.37 15.08 -12.17
CA VAL A 80 5.62 14.22 -11.00
C VAL A 80 4.33 14.04 -10.20
N PHE A 81 3.58 15.12 -9.96
CA PHE A 81 2.30 15.08 -9.26
C PHE A 81 1.27 14.21 -9.99
N VAL A 82 1.04 14.48 -11.27
CA VAL A 82 0.07 13.75 -12.10
C VAL A 82 0.47 12.27 -12.24
N GLY A 83 1.75 12.00 -12.54
CA GLY A 83 2.25 10.64 -12.69
C GLY A 83 2.13 9.81 -11.41
N ALA A 84 2.43 10.42 -10.26
CA ALA A 84 2.30 9.76 -8.96
C ALA A 84 0.84 9.46 -8.61
N LEU A 85 -0.09 10.38 -8.85
CA LEU A 85 -1.51 10.14 -8.62
C LEU A 85 -2.11 9.10 -9.57
N CYS A 86 -1.67 9.06 -10.83
CA CYS A 86 -2.03 8.00 -11.76
C CYS A 86 -1.56 6.62 -11.27
N ALA A 87 -0.30 6.52 -10.84
CA ALA A 87 0.25 5.28 -10.30
C ALA A 87 -0.46 4.86 -9.00
N LEU A 88 -0.70 5.80 -8.07
CA LEU A 88 -1.46 5.58 -6.85
C LEU A 88 -2.87 5.07 -7.17
N GLY A 89 -3.54 5.71 -8.13
CA GLY A 89 -4.89 5.36 -8.55
C GLY A 89 -4.99 3.92 -9.05
N ILE A 90 -4.11 3.54 -9.98
CA ILE A 90 -4.10 2.19 -10.53
C ILE A 90 -3.72 1.14 -9.47
N PHE A 91 -2.74 1.42 -8.62
CA PHE A 91 -2.37 0.48 -7.56
C PHE A 91 -3.50 0.24 -6.57
N LEU A 92 -4.26 1.28 -6.21
CA LEU A 92 -5.43 1.15 -5.33
C LEU A 92 -6.58 0.39 -6.00
N ILE A 93 -6.82 0.60 -7.30
CA ILE A 93 -7.88 -0.11 -8.05
C ILE A 93 -7.56 -1.60 -8.19
N VAL A 94 -6.30 -1.95 -8.47
CA VAL A 94 -5.89 -3.35 -8.71
C VAL A 94 -5.65 -4.10 -7.40
N TYR A 95 -5.48 -3.41 -6.28
CA TYR A 95 -5.35 -4.03 -4.97
C TYR A 95 -6.61 -4.82 -4.60
N ARG A 96 -6.42 -6.12 -4.30
CA ARG A 96 -7.48 -7.05 -3.89
C ARG A 96 -7.17 -7.64 -2.52
N PHE A 97 -8.15 -7.60 -1.62
CA PHE A 97 -8.04 -8.10 -0.26
C PHE A 97 -9.36 -8.67 0.28
N ASP A 98 -10.39 -7.84 0.43
CA ASP A 98 -11.75 -8.28 0.77
C ASP A 98 -12.76 -7.31 0.17
N ARG A 99 -14.02 -7.71 0.06
CA ARG A 99 -15.05 -6.96 -0.66
C ARG A 99 -15.18 -5.49 -0.22
N SER A 100 -15.10 -5.19 1.08
CA SER A 100 -15.23 -3.81 1.56
C SER A 100 -14.00 -2.99 1.17
N ASN A 101 -12.81 -3.55 1.39
CA ASN A 101 -11.55 -2.90 1.07
C ASN A 101 -11.30 -2.77 -0.44
N ASP A 102 -11.83 -3.69 -1.25
CA ASP A 102 -11.79 -3.64 -2.71
C ASP A 102 -12.63 -2.49 -3.27
N ILE A 103 -13.81 -2.23 -2.68
CA ILE A 103 -14.65 -1.10 -3.04
C ILE A 103 -13.96 0.20 -2.64
N LEU A 104 -13.47 0.30 -1.40
CA LEU A 104 -12.77 1.50 -0.92
C LEU A 104 -11.51 1.80 -1.72
N GLY A 105 -10.74 0.78 -2.09
CA GLY A 105 -9.58 0.92 -2.98
C GLY A 105 -9.97 1.39 -4.37
N THR A 106 -11.05 0.86 -4.95
CA THR A 106 -11.56 1.30 -6.26
C THR A 106 -12.04 2.76 -6.21
N VAL A 107 -12.78 3.14 -5.17
CA VAL A 107 -13.24 4.52 -4.96
C VAL A 107 -12.05 5.47 -4.79
N ALA A 108 -11.15 5.18 -3.84
CA ALA A 108 -9.96 5.99 -3.61
C ALA A 108 -9.10 6.11 -4.87
N GLY A 109 -8.89 5.01 -5.59
CA GLY A 109 -8.10 5.04 -6.80
C GLY A 109 -8.75 5.81 -7.94
N THR A 110 -10.08 5.74 -8.08
CA THR A 110 -10.84 6.57 -9.04
C THR A 110 -10.76 8.04 -8.67
N CYS A 111 -10.88 8.39 -7.38
CA CYS A 111 -10.70 9.76 -6.91
C CYS A 111 -9.28 10.27 -7.20
N ALA A 112 -8.23 9.46 -6.98
CA ALA A 112 -6.86 9.83 -7.32
C ALA A 112 -6.67 10.10 -8.81
N LEU A 113 -7.27 9.29 -9.69
CA LEU A 113 -7.29 9.56 -11.13
C LEU A 113 -8.05 10.84 -11.45
N GLY A 114 -9.18 11.11 -10.78
CA GLY A 114 -9.89 12.39 -10.89
C GLY A 114 -8.99 13.58 -10.54
N VAL A 115 -8.33 13.55 -9.38
CA VAL A 115 -7.38 14.59 -8.96
C VAL A 115 -6.27 14.80 -10.00
N ALA A 116 -5.80 13.73 -10.66
CA ALA A 116 -4.75 13.77 -11.67
C ALA A 116 -5.22 14.30 -13.05
N LEU A 117 -6.49 14.12 -13.40
CA LEU A 117 -7.04 14.48 -14.71
C LEU A 117 -7.70 15.86 -14.73
N PHE A 118 -8.13 16.37 -13.58
CA PHE A 118 -8.73 17.69 -13.44
C PHE A 118 -7.74 18.64 -12.74
N PRO A 119 -7.09 19.58 -13.45
CA PRO A 119 -6.19 20.56 -12.82
C PRO A 119 -6.91 21.58 -11.91
N THR A 120 -6.22 22.07 -10.89
CA THR A 120 -6.69 23.23 -10.12
C THR A 120 -6.55 24.53 -10.91
N ALA A 121 -7.41 25.51 -10.64
CA ALA A 121 -7.33 26.83 -11.28
C ALA A 121 -6.10 27.63 -10.80
N PRO A 122 -5.52 28.52 -11.62
CA PRO A 122 -4.43 29.42 -11.24
C PRO A 122 -4.91 30.59 -10.35
N GLY A 123 -5.87 30.36 -9.46
CA GLY A 123 -6.51 31.39 -8.62
C GLY A 123 -7.64 32.16 -9.32
N SER A 124 -7.89 33.40 -8.88
CA SER A 124 -8.99 34.25 -9.32
C SER A 124 -8.89 34.75 -10.78
N GLY A 125 -7.74 34.54 -11.44
CA GLY A 125 -7.52 34.90 -12.84
C GLY A 125 -7.92 33.82 -13.86
N GLY A 126 -8.38 32.64 -13.41
CA GLY A 126 -8.77 31.55 -14.31
C GLY A 126 -10.13 31.78 -14.98
N ASP A 127 -10.25 31.35 -16.25
CA ASP A 127 -11.52 31.44 -17.00
C ASP A 127 -12.61 30.52 -16.40
N ALA A 128 -13.88 30.71 -16.81
CA ALA A 128 -15.01 29.96 -16.28
C ALA A 128 -14.86 28.42 -16.46
N GLY A 129 -14.21 27.97 -17.53
CA GLY A 129 -13.91 26.57 -17.77
C GLY A 129 -12.87 26.04 -16.77
N GLN A 130 -11.79 26.78 -16.55
CA GLN A 130 -10.75 26.45 -15.57
C GLN A 130 -11.31 26.41 -14.14
N GLN A 131 -12.20 27.34 -13.77
CA GLN A 131 -12.87 27.31 -12.48
C GLN A 131 -13.77 26.07 -12.32
N THR A 132 -14.50 25.70 -13.38
CA THR A 132 -15.34 24.49 -13.37
C THR A 132 -14.50 23.23 -13.18
N VAL A 133 -13.38 23.12 -13.90
CA VAL A 133 -12.44 21.99 -13.77
C VAL A 133 -11.81 21.96 -12.37
N SER A 134 -11.49 23.12 -11.80
CA SER A 134 -11.00 23.25 -10.42
C SER A 134 -12.02 22.74 -9.39
N VAL A 135 -13.32 22.99 -9.58
CA VAL A 135 -14.37 22.45 -8.70
C VAL A 135 -14.36 20.92 -8.74
N PHE A 136 -14.26 20.31 -9.92
CA PHE A 136 -14.13 18.86 -10.04
C PHE A 136 -12.88 18.35 -9.32
N HIS A 137 -11.73 19.01 -9.48
CA HIS A 137 -10.52 18.68 -8.75
C HIS A 137 -10.76 18.65 -7.24
N GLN A 138 -11.35 19.72 -6.69
CA GLN A 138 -11.56 19.83 -5.25
C GLN A 138 -12.51 18.74 -4.72
N VAL A 139 -13.58 18.43 -5.46
CA VAL A 139 -14.49 17.33 -5.12
C VAL A 139 -13.74 15.99 -5.09
N PHE A 140 -12.91 15.71 -6.09
CA PHE A 140 -12.11 14.48 -6.13
C PHE A 140 -11.04 14.45 -5.04
N ALA A 141 -10.42 15.57 -4.69
CA ALA A 141 -9.39 15.65 -3.66
C ALA A 141 -9.97 15.39 -2.26
N VAL A 142 -11.08 16.04 -1.93
CA VAL A 142 -11.80 15.80 -0.67
C VAL A 142 -12.30 14.35 -0.61
N ALA A 143 -12.87 13.84 -1.70
CA ALA A 143 -13.31 12.45 -1.78
C ALA A 143 -12.15 11.45 -1.64
N LEU A 144 -10.98 11.75 -2.22
CA LEU A 144 -9.77 10.93 -2.11
C LEU A 144 -9.32 10.82 -0.67
N LEU A 145 -9.09 11.95 0.02
CA LEU A 145 -8.63 11.93 1.42
C LEU A 145 -9.65 11.26 2.34
N THR A 146 -10.94 11.50 2.11
CA THR A 146 -12.03 10.82 2.85
C THR A 146 -12.02 9.31 2.61
N ALA A 147 -11.91 8.88 1.36
CA ALA A 147 -11.86 7.46 1.00
C ALA A 147 -10.61 6.79 1.58
N MET A 148 -9.47 7.50 1.59
CA MET A 148 -8.20 7.05 2.15
C MET A 148 -8.28 6.85 3.67
N ALA A 149 -8.93 7.79 4.39
CA ALA A 149 -9.25 7.65 5.81
C ALA A 149 -10.18 6.46 6.07
N ALA A 150 -11.28 6.36 5.31
CA ALA A 150 -12.24 5.26 5.41
C ALA A 150 -11.58 3.90 5.13
N PHE A 151 -10.66 3.83 4.16
CA PHE A 151 -9.90 2.64 3.82
C PHE A 151 -9.02 2.21 5.00
N CYS A 152 -8.27 3.13 5.61
CA CYS A 152 -7.53 2.86 6.85
C CYS A 152 -8.44 2.33 7.96
N LEU A 153 -9.58 2.98 8.22
CA LEU A 153 -10.51 2.56 9.27
C LEU A 153 -11.20 1.21 8.98
N SER A 154 -11.36 0.85 7.70
CA SER A 154 -11.84 -0.47 7.26
C SER A 154 -10.76 -1.55 7.46
N MET A 155 -9.52 -1.26 7.05
CA MET A 155 -8.36 -2.15 7.27
C MET A 155 -8.08 -2.40 8.76
N TYR A 156 -8.37 -1.45 9.65
CA TYR A 156 -8.31 -1.68 11.09
C TYR A 156 -9.24 -2.82 11.56
N ARG A 157 -10.38 -3.00 10.88
CA ARG A 157 -11.42 -4.01 11.19
C ARG A 157 -11.33 -5.25 10.30
N ALA A 158 -10.40 -5.28 9.36
CA ALA A 158 -10.26 -6.35 8.38
C ALA A 158 -9.96 -7.71 9.02
N PRO A 159 -10.61 -8.80 8.56
CA PRO A 159 -10.26 -10.16 8.97
C PRO A 159 -8.77 -10.46 8.76
N GLY A 160 -8.14 -11.16 9.71
CA GLY A 160 -6.70 -11.49 9.67
C GLY A 160 -5.76 -10.33 10.04
N ILE A 161 -6.20 -9.07 9.94
CA ILE A 161 -5.52 -7.90 10.50
C ILE A 161 -6.01 -7.62 11.92
N ALA A 162 -7.31 -7.81 12.17
CA ALA A 162 -7.95 -7.56 13.45
C ALA A 162 -7.29 -8.33 14.61
N ASP A 163 -6.74 -9.52 14.38
CA ASP A 163 -6.10 -10.34 15.42
C ASP A 163 -4.67 -9.89 15.76
N ARG A 164 -4.15 -8.87 15.06
CA ARG A 164 -2.74 -8.44 15.12
C ARG A 164 -2.64 -6.96 15.50
N PRO A 165 -2.54 -6.62 16.81
CA PRO A 165 -2.50 -5.23 17.29
C PRO A 165 -1.43 -4.37 16.59
N TYR A 166 -0.24 -4.93 16.35
CA TYR A 166 0.87 -4.23 15.70
C TYR A 166 0.59 -3.90 14.22
N ALA A 167 -0.23 -4.70 13.54
CA ALA A 167 -0.59 -4.48 12.14
C ALA A 167 -1.84 -3.58 12.01
N ARG A 168 -2.80 -3.69 12.93
CA ARG A 168 -4.06 -2.91 12.86
C ARG A 168 -3.92 -1.49 13.39
N ARG A 169 -3.20 -1.25 14.49
CA ARG A 169 -3.11 0.07 15.15
C ARG A 169 -2.63 1.20 14.23
N PRO A 170 -1.61 1.01 13.36
CA PRO A 170 -1.19 2.04 12.43
C PRO A 170 -2.32 2.54 11.52
N TYR A 171 -3.20 1.63 11.06
CA TYR A 171 -4.35 2.02 10.24
C TYR A 171 -5.38 2.86 11.02
N LEU A 172 -5.64 2.54 12.29
CA LEU A 172 -6.53 3.37 13.12
C LEU A 172 -5.96 4.78 13.29
N VAL A 173 -4.69 4.88 13.67
CA VAL A 173 -4.00 6.16 13.87
C VAL A 173 -4.02 6.96 12.56
N ALA A 174 -3.66 6.34 11.44
CA ALA A 174 -3.66 7.00 10.14
C ALA A 174 -5.04 7.51 9.74
N GLY A 175 -6.08 6.69 9.87
CA GLY A 175 -7.45 7.07 9.53
C GLY A 175 -7.96 8.25 10.36
N VAL A 176 -7.69 8.26 11.67
CA VAL A 176 -8.06 9.37 12.56
C VAL A 176 -7.26 10.64 12.23
N LEU A 177 -5.95 10.52 12.03
CA LEU A 177 -5.09 11.66 11.72
C LEU A 177 -5.50 12.35 10.41
N ILE A 178 -5.82 11.58 9.36
CA ILE A 178 -6.30 12.17 8.09
C ILE A 178 -7.55 13.02 8.34
N LEU A 179 -8.53 12.51 9.09
CA LEU A 179 -9.75 13.28 9.40
C LEU A 179 -9.45 14.55 10.23
N VAL A 180 -8.52 14.46 11.17
CA VAL A 180 -8.07 15.62 11.97
C VAL A 180 -7.41 16.66 11.07
N PHE A 181 -6.48 16.27 10.20
CA PHE A 181 -5.81 17.19 9.29
C PHE A 181 -6.76 17.78 8.26
N MET A 182 -7.75 17.03 7.78
CA MET A 182 -8.81 17.59 6.93
C MET A 182 -9.62 18.66 7.67
N ALA A 183 -9.98 18.42 8.94
CA ALA A 183 -10.68 19.42 9.76
C ALA A 183 -9.81 20.65 10.01
N LEU A 184 -8.52 20.47 10.30
CA LEU A 184 -7.56 21.58 10.48
C LEU A 184 -7.37 22.39 9.20
N ALA A 185 -7.28 21.73 8.03
CA ALA A 185 -7.21 22.41 6.74
C ALA A 185 -8.45 23.26 6.48
N ALA A 186 -9.65 22.72 6.77
CA ALA A 186 -10.90 23.44 6.63
C ALA A 186 -10.99 24.66 7.58
N VAL A 187 -10.54 24.50 8.83
CA VAL A 187 -10.47 25.61 9.79
C VAL A 187 -9.51 26.68 9.29
N ALA A 188 -8.29 26.31 8.89
CA ALA A 188 -7.30 27.25 8.38
C ALA A 188 -7.79 28.00 7.14
N ALA A 189 -8.46 27.31 6.22
CA ALA A 189 -9.03 27.93 5.02
C ALA A 189 -10.16 28.93 5.33
N VAL A 190 -10.92 28.74 6.42
CA VAL A 190 -12.00 29.67 6.82
C VAL A 190 -11.46 30.84 7.64
N THR A 191 -10.40 30.62 8.41
CA THR A 191 -9.81 31.65 9.28
C THR A 191 -8.67 32.41 8.61
N GLU A 192 -8.25 32.03 7.41
CA GLU A 192 -7.09 32.57 6.66
C GLU A 192 -5.79 32.51 7.50
N VAL A 193 -5.76 31.62 8.50
CA VAL A 193 -4.62 31.50 9.39
C VAL A 193 -3.48 30.87 8.62
N GLY A 194 -2.36 31.60 8.54
CA GLY A 194 -1.11 31.09 8.01
C GLY A 194 -0.98 31.10 6.49
N ASP A 195 -1.84 31.84 5.78
CA ASP A 195 -1.76 31.98 4.32
C ASP A 195 -0.45 32.62 3.86
N ASP A 196 0.12 33.52 4.67
CA ASP A 196 1.43 34.17 4.41
C ASP A 196 2.63 33.31 4.85
N TRP A 197 2.42 32.11 5.39
CA TRP A 197 3.52 31.28 5.86
C TRP A 197 4.31 30.69 4.69
N PRO A 198 5.63 30.47 4.84
CA PRO A 198 6.44 29.80 3.81
C PRO A 198 5.91 28.41 3.44
N VAL A 199 5.20 27.77 4.38
CA VAL A 199 4.45 26.54 4.18
C VAL A 199 3.04 26.79 4.65
N THR A 200 2.11 26.82 3.71
CA THR A 200 0.71 27.05 4.02
C THR A 200 0.18 25.90 4.90
N PRO A 201 -0.74 26.19 5.83
CA PRO A 201 -1.41 25.15 6.60
C PRO A 201 -2.14 24.13 5.73
N LEU A 202 -2.67 24.53 4.57
CA LEU A 202 -3.26 23.63 3.60
C LEU A 202 -2.25 22.59 3.10
N TYR A 203 -1.06 23.02 2.63
CA TYR A 203 -0.01 22.10 2.20
C TYR A 203 0.41 21.16 3.32
N LEU A 204 0.61 21.68 4.54
CA LEU A 204 0.99 20.87 5.70
C LEU A 204 -0.07 19.82 6.04
N CYS A 205 -1.35 20.17 6.03
CA CYS A 205 -2.42 19.24 6.34
C CYS A 205 -2.58 18.16 5.25
N GLU A 206 -2.48 18.53 3.98
CA GLU A 206 -2.49 17.57 2.86
C GLU A 206 -1.29 16.62 2.96
N TRP A 207 -0.09 17.16 3.16
CA TRP A 207 1.12 16.40 3.38
C TRP A 207 0.93 15.40 4.52
N LEU A 208 0.60 15.88 5.72
CA LEU A 208 0.50 15.03 6.90
C LEU A 208 -0.62 13.97 6.77
N SER A 209 -1.70 14.27 6.05
CA SER A 209 -2.73 13.29 5.68
C SER A 209 -2.17 12.19 4.79
N VAL A 210 -1.47 12.56 3.70
CA VAL A 210 -0.89 11.63 2.74
C VAL A 210 0.22 10.79 3.40
N TRP A 211 1.02 11.38 4.29
CA TRP A 211 2.00 10.65 5.10
C TRP A 211 1.36 9.67 6.07
N SER A 212 0.30 10.06 6.77
CA SER A 212 -0.43 9.18 7.68
C SER A 212 -0.85 7.89 6.96
N PHE A 213 -1.41 8.03 5.76
CA PHE A 213 -1.75 6.88 4.93
C PHE A 213 -0.51 6.12 4.42
N GLY A 214 0.46 6.82 3.85
CA GLY A 214 1.65 6.24 3.23
C GLY A 214 2.47 5.39 4.21
N PHE A 215 2.67 5.87 5.44
CA PHE A 215 3.38 5.12 6.48
C PHE A 215 2.60 3.90 6.95
N ALA A 216 1.27 3.99 7.13
CA ALA A 216 0.45 2.83 7.50
C ALA A 216 0.53 1.72 6.43
N TRP A 217 0.46 2.10 5.15
CA TRP A 217 0.53 1.16 4.03
C TRP A 217 1.93 0.57 3.82
N THR A 218 2.98 1.37 3.99
CA THR A 218 4.37 0.88 3.97
C THR A 218 4.60 -0.11 5.11
N GLY A 219 4.20 0.24 6.34
CA GLY A 219 4.32 -0.64 7.50
C GLY A 219 3.57 -1.96 7.31
N ALA A 220 2.37 -1.92 6.73
CA ALA A 220 1.62 -3.13 6.42
C ALA A 220 2.24 -3.98 5.29
N ALA A 221 2.89 -3.36 4.31
CA ALA A 221 3.66 -4.08 3.29
C ALA A 221 4.86 -4.81 3.91
N LEU A 222 5.61 -4.13 4.77
CA LEU A 222 6.76 -4.71 5.48
C LEU A 222 6.34 -5.84 6.43
N ALA A 223 5.22 -5.66 7.15
CA ALA A 223 4.66 -6.72 8.00
C ALA A 223 4.28 -7.96 7.18
N LEU A 224 3.66 -7.77 6.01
CA LEU A 224 3.32 -8.87 5.10
C LEU A 224 4.57 -9.54 4.49
N ALA A 225 5.60 -8.76 4.15
CA ALA A 225 6.88 -9.30 3.68
C ALA A 225 7.52 -10.23 4.73
N ALA A 226 7.55 -9.80 5.99
CA ALA A 226 8.08 -10.60 7.09
C ALA A 226 7.30 -11.91 7.29
N ASP A 227 5.98 -11.91 7.07
CA ASP A 227 5.16 -13.11 7.12
C ASP A 227 5.45 -14.06 5.95
N ILE A 228 5.59 -13.51 4.73
CA ILE A 228 5.94 -14.30 3.54
C ILE A 228 7.29 -15.01 3.77
N ASP A 229 8.30 -14.33 4.32
CA ASP A 229 9.62 -14.92 4.57
C ASP A 229 9.62 -16.01 5.66
N ARG A 230 8.65 -15.95 6.59
CA ARG A 230 8.48 -16.98 7.63
C ARG A 230 7.87 -18.26 7.06
N LEU A 231 7.06 -18.20 6.01
CA LEU A 231 6.36 -19.37 5.45
C LEU A 231 7.31 -20.45 4.88
N PRO A 232 8.32 -20.15 4.03
CA PRO A 232 9.28 -21.14 3.54
C PRO A 232 10.07 -21.80 4.66
N ARG A 233 10.51 -21.00 5.65
CA ARG A 233 11.30 -21.48 6.79
C ARG A 233 10.52 -22.50 7.62
N THR A 234 9.26 -22.20 7.91
CA THR A 234 8.37 -23.11 8.65
C THR A 234 8.08 -24.39 7.86
N ARG A 235 7.85 -24.29 6.53
CA ARG A 235 7.65 -25.47 5.67
C ARG A 235 8.89 -26.36 5.64
N ALA A 236 10.08 -25.79 5.50
CA ALA A 236 11.34 -26.53 5.51
C ALA A 236 11.56 -27.25 6.84
N PHE A 237 11.30 -26.58 7.96
CA PHE A 237 11.37 -27.20 9.29
C PHE A 237 10.39 -28.35 9.46
N VAL A 238 9.11 -28.14 9.13
CA VAL A 238 8.08 -29.20 9.23
C VAL A 238 8.41 -30.38 8.32
N GLY A 239 8.86 -30.13 7.09
CA GLY A 239 9.31 -31.18 6.18
C GLY A 239 10.48 -32.00 6.74
N ALA A 240 11.47 -31.34 7.36
CA ALA A 240 12.59 -32.02 7.99
C ALA A 240 12.16 -32.87 9.20
N VAL A 241 11.24 -32.37 10.02
CA VAL A 241 10.69 -33.10 11.18
C VAL A 241 9.88 -34.32 10.73
N LEU A 242 8.96 -34.15 9.79
CA LEU A 242 8.16 -35.26 9.24
C LEU A 242 9.05 -36.29 8.53
N GLY A 243 10.11 -35.86 7.84
CA GLY A 243 11.11 -36.73 7.24
C GLY A 243 11.84 -37.60 8.28
N ARG A 244 12.30 -37.01 9.39
CA ARG A 244 12.92 -37.77 10.50
C ARG A 244 11.95 -38.76 11.15
N LEU A 245 10.69 -38.37 11.37
CA LEU A 245 9.69 -39.25 11.96
C LEU A 245 9.38 -40.46 11.05
N ARG A 246 9.33 -40.25 9.73
CA ARG A 246 9.19 -41.35 8.76
C ARG A 246 10.40 -42.27 8.75
N PHE A 247 11.61 -41.73 8.82
CA PHE A 247 12.85 -42.51 8.88
C PHE A 247 12.90 -43.39 10.14
N LEU A 248 12.54 -42.85 11.30
CA LEU A 248 12.50 -43.60 12.57
C LEU A 248 11.35 -44.62 12.61
N GLY A 249 10.19 -44.31 12.00
CA GLY A 249 9.09 -45.26 11.87
C GLY A 249 9.40 -46.43 10.92
N GLY A 250 10.24 -46.23 9.91
CA GLY A 250 10.68 -47.29 8.99
C GLY A 250 11.72 -48.25 9.59
N LEU A 251 12.55 -47.80 10.54
CA LEU A 251 13.55 -48.64 11.21
C LEU A 251 12.94 -49.61 12.25
N GLY A 252 11.69 -49.40 12.67
CA GLY A 252 10.98 -50.30 13.61
C GLY A 252 10.37 -51.56 13.00
N ALA A 253 10.38 -51.72 11.67
CA ALA A 253 9.70 -52.82 10.97
C ALA A 253 10.63 -53.97 10.54
N TRP A 254 11.91 -53.98 10.94
CA TRP A 254 12.91 -54.97 10.50
C TRP A 254 13.56 -55.73 11.66
N THR A 255 12.76 -56.38 12.50
CA THR A 255 13.24 -57.42 13.44
C THR A 255 12.20 -58.52 13.59
N GLY A 256 12.10 -59.44 12.62
CA GLY A 256 11.09 -60.51 12.71
C GLY A 256 11.11 -61.52 11.56
N GLY A 257 12.20 -62.24 11.39
CA GLY A 257 12.25 -63.46 10.56
C GLY A 257 13.66 -64.01 10.62
N GLY A 258 13.97 -65.11 11.29
CA GLY A 258 13.20 -66.35 11.45
C GLY A 258 14.13 -67.46 10.96
N LEU A 259 15.02 -67.91 11.85
CA LEU A 259 15.94 -69.04 11.61
C LEU A 259 15.11 -70.29 11.28
N ARG A 260 15.39 -70.92 10.14
CA ARG A 260 14.97 -72.31 9.85
C ARG A 260 16.20 -73.22 9.83
N PRO A 261 16.25 -74.28 10.65
CA PRO A 261 17.22 -75.36 10.48
C PRO A 261 16.61 -76.50 9.66
N GLY A 262 17.44 -77.17 8.84
CA GLY A 262 17.17 -78.52 8.36
C GLY A 262 17.27 -78.72 6.85
N SER A 263 18.45 -79.14 6.37
CA SER A 263 18.58 -79.99 5.19
C SER A 263 19.31 -81.27 5.59
N ARG A 264 18.73 -82.39 5.15
CA ARG A 264 19.22 -83.76 5.28
C ARG A 264 20.55 -83.98 4.58
#